data_AF-A0A519S1S0-F1
#
_entry.id   AF-A0A519S1S0-F1
#
_cell.length_a   1.000
_cell.length_b   1.000
_cell.length_c   1.000
_cell.angle_alpha   90.00
_cell.angle_beta   90.00
_cell.angle_gamma   90.00
#
_symmetry.space_group_name_H-M   'P 1'
#
loop_
_entity.id
_entity.type
_entity.pdbx_description
1 polymer ?
#
loop_
_entity_poly.entity_id
_entity_poly.type
_entity_poly.pdbx_seq_one_letter_code
_entity_poly.pdbx_strand_id
1 'polypeptide(L)'
;MKTLLLALPLAALGLGALPAAPPAATITVRNKLNLARHAETISLPLAQLPVAVRGLRAASLRVRNASKQLLVSQLLDNNGDGQPDELLFQTDVPAQGTQTFSVAAGTEALPAAQQRHGLLAQARGLPHHRQVVWPARALNAFRLPHRHRRGLRPLPRGH
;
A
#
# COMPACT_ATOMS: atom_id res chain seq x y z
N MET A 1 -67.01 43.80 -13.12
CA MET A 1 -66.54 43.05 -14.31
C MET A 1 -65.04 43.22 -14.40
N LYS A 2 -64.28 42.12 -14.59
CA LYS A 2 -62.94 42.05 -15.23
C LYS A 2 -61.83 42.95 -14.61
N THR A 3 -60.66 42.49 -14.19
CA THR A 3 -59.75 41.55 -14.85
C THR A 3 -58.68 41.17 -13.81
N LEU A 4 -58.48 39.90 -13.49
CA LEU A 4 -57.36 39.45 -12.66
C LEU A 4 -56.20 39.08 -13.60
N LEU A 5 -55.10 39.84 -13.56
CA LEU A 5 -53.86 39.57 -14.29
C LEU A 5 -53.10 38.44 -13.58
N LEU A 6 -52.96 37.30 -14.26
CA LEU A 6 -52.17 36.16 -13.81
C LEU A 6 -50.71 36.36 -14.26
N ALA A 7 -49.82 36.71 -13.34
CA ALA A 7 -48.37 36.74 -13.60
C ALA A 7 -47.79 35.34 -13.36
N LEU A 8 -47.34 34.68 -14.43
CA LEU A 8 -46.63 33.40 -14.38
C LEU A 8 -45.15 33.67 -14.06
N PRO A 9 -44.55 33.06 -13.01
CA PRO A 9 -43.11 33.18 -12.80
C PRO A 9 -42.40 32.23 -13.77
N LEU A 10 -41.53 32.81 -14.60
CA LEU A 10 -40.62 32.10 -15.49
C LEU A 10 -39.58 31.37 -14.62
N ALA A 11 -39.74 30.06 -14.44
CA ALA A 11 -38.77 29.24 -13.73
C ALA A 11 -37.50 29.08 -14.58
N ALA A 12 -36.47 29.87 -14.27
CA ALA A 12 -35.13 29.71 -14.83
C ALA A 12 -34.52 28.40 -14.32
N LEU A 13 -34.60 27.36 -15.15
CA LEU A 13 -33.84 26.11 -14.99
C LEU A 13 -32.36 26.43 -15.19
N GLY A 14 -31.66 26.75 -14.10
CA GLY A 14 -30.20 26.86 -14.10
C GLY A 14 -29.58 25.52 -14.45
N LEU A 15 -28.90 25.45 -15.59
CA LEU A 15 -27.96 24.37 -15.89
C LEU A 15 -26.81 24.44 -14.88
N GLY A 16 -26.93 23.71 -13.78
CA GLY A 16 -25.80 23.48 -12.89
C GLY A 16 -24.73 22.67 -13.63
N ALA A 17 -23.55 23.26 -13.81
CA ALA A 17 -22.39 22.56 -14.34
C ALA A 17 -22.03 21.42 -13.39
N LEU A 18 -22.19 20.17 -13.84
CA LEU A 18 -21.70 19.02 -13.10
C LEU A 18 -20.16 19.12 -12.99
N PRO A 19 -19.58 18.90 -11.80
CA PRO A 19 -18.13 18.90 -11.66
C PRO A 19 -17.55 17.82 -12.58
N ALA A 20 -16.58 18.21 -13.41
CA ALA A 20 -15.88 17.28 -14.28
C ALA A 20 -15.16 16.23 -13.41
N ALA A 21 -15.34 14.95 -13.75
CA ALA A 21 -14.66 13.87 -13.04
C ALA A 21 -13.13 14.02 -13.21
N PRO A 22 -12.33 13.68 -12.18
CA PRO A 22 -10.89 13.74 -12.29
C PRO A 22 -10.39 12.83 -13.42
N PRO A 23 -9.29 13.20 -14.11
CA PRO A 23 -8.65 12.35 -15.10
C PRO A 23 -8.37 10.96 -14.52
N ALA A 24 -8.66 9.92 -15.31
CA ALA A 24 -8.46 8.54 -14.91
C ALA A 24 -7.84 7.72 -16.05
N ALA A 25 -7.07 6.70 -15.69
CA ALA A 25 -6.52 5.70 -16.59
C ALA A 25 -7.04 4.31 -16.21
N THR A 26 -7.28 3.48 -17.22
CA THR A 26 -7.60 2.06 -17.04
C THR A 26 -6.36 1.22 -17.34
N ILE A 27 -6.01 0.33 -16.43
CA ILE A 27 -4.89 -0.61 -16.58
C ILE A 27 -5.45 -2.02 -16.66
N THR A 28 -4.90 -2.81 -17.56
CA THR A 28 -5.26 -4.22 -17.74
C THR A 28 -4.03 -5.09 -17.51
N VAL A 29 -4.10 -5.97 -16.52
CA VAL A 29 -3.05 -6.94 -16.20
C VAL A 29 -3.51 -8.31 -16.67
N ARG A 30 -2.75 -8.93 -17.59
CA ARG A 30 -3.07 -10.24 -18.15
C ARG A 30 -2.05 -11.28 -17.72
N ASN A 31 -2.51 -12.38 -17.15
CA ASN A 31 -1.71 -13.56 -16.90
C ASN A 31 -1.86 -14.53 -18.07
N LYS A 32 -0.79 -14.75 -18.83
CA LYS A 32 -0.77 -15.66 -19.99
C LYS A 32 -0.44 -17.11 -19.60
N LEU A 33 -0.19 -17.39 -18.33
CA LEU A 33 0.15 -18.73 -17.84
C LEU A 33 -1.10 -19.50 -17.45
N ASN A 34 -1.07 -20.82 -17.57
CA ASN A 34 -2.13 -21.70 -17.07
C ASN A 34 -2.06 -21.95 -15.55
N LEU A 35 -1.49 -21.00 -14.81
CA LEU A 35 -1.32 -21.05 -13.36
C LEU A 35 -1.73 -19.70 -12.78
N ALA A 36 -2.56 -19.71 -11.73
CA ALA A 36 -2.96 -18.49 -11.04
C ALA A 36 -1.76 -17.86 -10.32
N ARG A 37 -1.67 -16.53 -10.37
CA ARG A 37 -0.68 -15.76 -9.61
C ARG A 37 -1.38 -15.07 -8.46
N HIS A 38 -0.99 -15.41 -7.24
CA HIS A 38 -1.51 -14.81 -6.03
C HIS A 38 -0.52 -13.79 -5.48
N ALA A 39 -1.02 -12.66 -4.98
CA ALA A 39 -0.23 -11.56 -4.44
C ALA A 39 0.91 -11.10 -5.37
N GLU A 40 0.67 -11.09 -6.69
CA GLU A 40 1.63 -10.61 -7.68
C GLU A 40 1.87 -9.11 -7.45
N THR A 41 3.13 -8.69 -7.41
CA THR A 41 3.48 -7.27 -7.39
C THR A 41 3.53 -6.75 -8.82
N ILE A 42 2.66 -5.79 -9.13
CA ILE A 42 2.63 -5.10 -10.40
C ILE A 42 3.49 -3.85 -10.28
N SER A 43 4.50 -3.73 -11.14
CA SER A 43 5.21 -2.47 -11.37
C SER A 43 4.68 -1.79 -12.64
N LEU A 44 4.21 -0.56 -12.49
CA LEU A 44 3.77 0.27 -13.60
C LEU A 44 4.62 1.54 -13.69
N PRO A 45 5.45 1.69 -14.73
CA PRO A 45 6.14 2.95 -14.99
C PRO A 45 5.12 4.07 -15.21
N LEU A 46 5.23 5.16 -14.44
CA LEU A 46 4.31 6.30 -14.52
C LEU A 46 4.31 6.93 -15.91
N ALA A 47 5.43 6.86 -16.64
CA ALA A 47 5.54 7.33 -18.02
C ALA A 47 4.54 6.67 -18.98
N GLN A 48 4.08 5.45 -18.68
CA GLN A 48 3.08 4.74 -19.48
C GLN A 48 1.64 5.22 -19.22
N LEU A 49 1.42 6.02 -18.17
CA LEU A 49 0.11 6.61 -17.91
C LEU A 49 -0.19 7.76 -18.89
N PRO A 50 -1.48 7.98 -19.22
CA PRO A 50 -1.89 9.15 -19.99
C PRO A 50 -1.39 10.46 -19.36
N VAL A 51 -1.04 11.43 -20.21
CA VAL A 51 -0.54 12.76 -19.78
C VAL A 51 -1.46 13.40 -18.74
N ALA A 52 -2.77 13.31 -18.93
CA ALA A 52 -3.75 13.87 -18.00
C ALA A 52 -3.69 13.29 -16.59
N VAL A 53 -3.29 12.02 -16.45
CA VAL A 53 -3.09 11.36 -15.15
C VAL A 53 -1.70 11.66 -14.59
N ARG A 54 -0.68 11.74 -15.44
CA ARG A 54 0.68 12.13 -15.03
C ARG A 54 0.76 13.58 -14.51
N GLY A 55 -0.12 14.46 -15.00
CA GLY A 55 -0.22 15.83 -14.50
C GLY A 55 -0.84 15.96 -13.09
N LEU A 56 -1.36 14.86 -12.53
CA LEU A 56 -1.83 14.83 -11.15
C LEU A 56 -0.65 14.78 -10.19
N ARG A 57 -0.84 15.26 -8.96
CA ARG A 57 0.15 15.08 -7.89
C ARG A 57 0.35 13.59 -7.65
N ALA A 58 1.57 13.09 -7.79
CA ALA A 58 1.81 11.65 -7.68
C ALA A 58 1.26 11.06 -6.36
N ALA A 59 1.47 11.73 -5.23
CA ALA A 59 0.96 11.29 -3.93
C ALA A 59 -0.58 11.18 -3.81
N SER A 60 -1.35 11.77 -4.73
CA SER A 60 -2.81 11.62 -4.79
C SER A 60 -3.26 10.47 -5.69
N LEU A 61 -2.37 9.78 -6.39
CA LEU A 61 -2.75 8.64 -7.22
C LEU A 61 -3.32 7.51 -6.36
N ARG A 62 -4.43 6.94 -6.81
CA ARG A 62 -5.14 5.83 -6.16
C ARG A 62 -5.45 4.76 -7.17
N VAL A 63 -5.14 3.51 -6.82
CA VAL A 63 -5.46 2.32 -7.62
C VAL A 63 -6.72 1.67 -7.07
N ARG A 64 -7.74 1.47 -7.92
CA ARG A 64 -8.95 0.72 -7.55
C ARG A 64 -9.16 -0.45 -8.50
N ASN A 65 -9.61 -1.59 -7.97
CA ASN A 65 -10.00 -2.73 -8.79
C ASN A 65 -11.38 -2.54 -9.46
N ALA A 66 -11.83 -3.52 -10.23
CA ALA A 66 -13.14 -3.50 -10.90
C ALA A 66 -14.33 -3.32 -9.92
N SER A 67 -14.21 -3.83 -8.69
CA SER A 67 -15.20 -3.65 -7.61
C SER A 67 -15.09 -2.30 -6.91
N LYS A 68 -14.31 -1.36 -7.45
CA LYS A 68 -13.99 -0.03 -6.89
C LYS A 68 -13.29 -0.07 -5.53
N GLN A 69 -12.78 -1.21 -5.12
CA GLN A 69 -12.03 -1.34 -3.87
C GLN A 69 -10.67 -0.66 -4.03
N LEU A 70 -10.32 0.22 -3.09
CA LEU A 70 -9.03 0.88 -3.04
C LEU A 70 -7.94 -0.12 -2.66
N LEU A 71 -6.85 -0.14 -3.43
CA LEU A 71 -5.71 -1.01 -3.21
C LEU A 71 -4.58 -0.27 -2.51
N VAL A 72 -3.82 -1.02 -1.71
CA VAL A 72 -2.53 -0.58 -1.20
C VAL A 72 -1.59 -0.39 -2.40
N SER A 73 -0.97 0.77 -2.48
CA SER A 73 -0.04 1.11 -3.56
C SER A 73 1.11 1.95 -3.02
N GLN A 74 2.24 1.94 -3.74
CA GLN A 74 3.44 2.67 -3.37
C GLN A 74 4.01 3.35 -4.61
N LEU A 75 4.56 4.54 -4.43
CA LEU A 75 5.31 5.23 -5.47
C LEU A 75 6.79 5.00 -5.20
N LEU A 76 7.54 4.67 -6.25
CA LEU A 76 8.96 4.40 -6.17
C LEU A 76 9.72 5.40 -7.04
N ASP A 77 10.67 6.09 -6.43
CA ASP A 77 11.70 6.89 -7.08
C ASP A 77 12.95 6.00 -7.17
N ASN A 78 13.24 5.50 -8.36
CA ASN A 78 14.33 4.56 -8.59
C ASN A 78 15.66 5.28 -8.85
N ASN A 79 15.61 6.54 -9.27
CA ASN A 79 16.78 7.30 -9.70
C ASN A 79 17.27 8.31 -8.62
N GLY A 80 16.45 8.56 -7.59
CA GLY A 80 16.75 9.43 -6.46
C GLY A 80 16.59 10.92 -6.74
N ASP A 81 15.86 11.32 -7.79
CA ASP A 81 15.65 12.72 -8.18
C ASP A 81 14.50 13.41 -7.42
N GLY A 82 13.81 12.66 -6.55
CA GLY A 82 12.69 13.12 -5.75
C GLY A 82 11.35 13.09 -6.49
N GLN A 83 11.31 12.63 -7.74
CA GLN A 83 10.10 12.34 -8.50
C GLN A 83 9.89 10.83 -8.59
N PRO A 84 8.67 10.32 -8.38
CA PRO A 84 8.43 8.91 -8.53
C PRO A 84 8.46 8.50 -10.00
N ASP A 85 9.08 7.35 -10.28
CA ASP A 85 9.18 6.72 -11.59
C ASP A 85 8.09 5.67 -11.79
N GLU A 86 7.76 4.92 -10.73
CA GLU A 86 6.89 3.75 -10.80
C GLU A 86 5.79 3.75 -9.75
N LEU A 87 4.66 3.13 -10.10
CA LEU A 87 3.54 2.82 -9.22
C LEU A 87 3.48 1.31 -8.99
N LEU A 88 3.63 0.91 -7.74
CA LEU A 88 3.58 -0.49 -7.30
C LEU A 88 2.26 -0.79 -6.60
N PHE A 89 1.67 -1.95 -6.89
CA PHE A 89 0.53 -2.49 -6.13
C PHE A 89 0.47 -4.02 -6.24
N GLN A 90 -0.26 -4.68 -5.35
CA GLN A 90 -0.39 -6.15 -5.35
C GLN A 90 -1.79 -6.59 -5.76
N THR A 91 -1.87 -7.70 -6.50
CA THR A 91 -3.16 -8.28 -6.91
C THR A 91 -3.09 -9.78 -7.19
N ASP A 92 -4.25 -10.43 -7.21
CA ASP A 92 -4.40 -11.81 -7.64
C ASP A 92 -4.84 -11.83 -9.11
N VAL A 93 -4.14 -12.57 -9.97
CA VAL A 93 -4.46 -12.72 -11.40
C VAL A 93 -4.73 -14.20 -11.72
N PRO A 94 -5.96 -14.56 -12.14
CA PRO A 94 -6.30 -15.95 -12.45
C PRO A 94 -5.42 -16.57 -13.55
N ALA A 95 -5.37 -17.90 -13.62
CA ALA A 95 -4.77 -18.61 -14.76
C ALA A 95 -5.46 -18.19 -16.06
N GLN A 96 -4.68 -17.87 -17.10
CA GLN A 96 -5.16 -17.32 -18.38
C GLN A 96 -6.07 -16.08 -18.23
N GLY A 97 -6.05 -15.45 -17.06
CA GLY A 97 -7.00 -14.44 -16.64
C GLY A 97 -6.53 -13.03 -16.91
N THR A 98 -7.46 -12.10 -16.70
CA THR A 98 -7.20 -10.66 -16.83
C THR A 98 -7.84 -9.94 -15.64
N GLN A 99 -7.16 -8.92 -15.14
CA GLN A 99 -7.66 -8.00 -14.12
C GLN A 99 -7.60 -6.57 -14.64
N THR A 100 -8.60 -5.77 -14.27
CA THR A 100 -8.71 -4.36 -14.68
C THR A 100 -8.71 -3.46 -13.46
N PHE A 101 -7.95 -2.37 -13.56
CA PHE A 101 -7.78 -1.37 -12.50
C PHE A 101 -8.01 0.03 -13.04
N SER A 102 -8.41 0.94 -12.17
CA SER A 102 -8.47 2.36 -12.44
C SER A 102 -7.43 3.11 -11.61
N VAL A 103 -6.77 4.08 -12.24
CA VAL A 103 -5.83 5.01 -11.58
C VAL A 103 -6.30 6.42 -11.80
N ALA A 104 -6.58 7.12 -10.71
CA ALA A 104 -7.03 8.51 -10.72
C ALA A 104 -6.57 9.20 -9.45
N ALA A 105 -6.74 10.52 -9.38
CA ALA A 105 -6.56 11.25 -8.13
C ALA A 105 -7.62 10.81 -7.10
N GLY A 106 -7.20 10.73 -5.84
CA GLY A 106 -8.07 10.54 -4.68
C GLY A 106 -7.46 11.14 -3.43
N THR A 107 -8.32 11.37 -2.44
CA THR A 107 -7.94 11.95 -1.14
C THR A 107 -7.99 10.93 -0.02
N GLU A 108 -8.52 9.73 -0.29
CA GLU A 108 -8.63 8.67 0.70
C GLU A 108 -7.24 8.22 1.17
N ALA A 109 -7.13 7.91 2.45
CA ALA A 109 -5.95 7.24 2.98
C ALA A 109 -5.84 5.84 2.35
N LEU A 110 -4.63 5.44 1.99
CA LEU A 110 -4.39 4.08 1.52
C LEU A 110 -4.69 3.08 2.66
N PRO A 111 -5.27 1.91 2.34
CA PRO A 111 -5.48 0.88 3.35
C PRO A 111 -4.15 0.46 3.99
N ALA A 112 -4.20 -0.03 5.23
CA ALA A 112 -3.03 -0.64 5.83
C ALA A 112 -2.61 -1.87 5.00
N ALA A 113 -1.32 -2.03 4.75
CA ALA A 113 -0.78 -3.20 4.08
C ALA A 113 -1.06 -4.46 4.91
N GLN A 114 -2.05 -5.25 4.47
CA GLN A 114 -2.38 -6.50 5.14
C GLN A 114 -1.45 -7.58 4.62
N GLN A 115 -0.32 -7.77 5.33
CA GLN A 115 0.59 -8.90 5.13
C GLN A 115 -0.22 -10.19 5.34
N ARG A 116 -0.69 -10.81 4.26
CA ARG A 116 -1.30 -12.14 4.32
C ARG A 116 -0.19 -13.16 4.50
N HIS A 117 0.35 -13.23 5.72
CA HIS A 117 1.22 -14.30 6.14
C HIS A 117 0.42 -15.61 6.08
N GLY A 118 0.77 -16.48 5.13
CA GLY A 118 0.50 -17.89 5.27
C GLY A 118 1.10 -18.35 6.59
N LEU A 119 0.23 -18.87 7.47
CA LEU A 119 0.55 -19.28 8.82
C LEU A 119 1.45 -20.51 8.81
N LEU A 120 2.77 -20.34 8.68
CA LEU A 120 3.78 -21.32 9.10
C LEU A 120 5.03 -20.59 9.61
N ALA A 121 5.50 -21.06 10.77
CA ALA A 121 6.71 -20.69 11.52
C ALA A 121 6.61 -19.50 12.50
N GLN A 122 5.91 -19.74 13.62
CA GLN A 122 6.38 -19.20 14.89
C GLN A 122 7.54 -20.06 15.42
N ALA A 123 8.49 -19.34 16.04
CA ALA A 123 9.48 -19.76 17.02
C ALA A 123 10.80 -20.35 16.50
N ARG A 124 11.87 -19.55 16.53
CA ARG A 124 12.84 -19.50 17.66
C ARG A 124 14.09 -18.68 17.28
N GLY A 125 14.36 -17.65 18.07
CA GLY A 125 15.70 -17.43 18.66
C GLY A 125 16.85 -16.85 17.81
N LEU A 126 17.01 -15.52 17.89
CA LEU A 126 18.23 -14.74 18.27
C LEU A 126 19.51 -14.79 17.38
N PRO A 127 20.45 -13.81 17.45
CA PRO A 127 20.37 -12.34 17.29
C PRO A 127 21.54 -11.73 16.44
N HIS A 128 21.65 -10.38 16.41
CA HIS A 128 22.73 -9.48 15.92
C HIS A 128 22.62 -9.06 14.42
N HIS A 129 22.47 -7.80 13.99
CA HIS A 129 22.96 -6.50 14.47
C HIS A 129 22.02 -5.32 14.08
N ARG A 130 22.06 -4.26 14.90
CA ARG A 130 21.58 -2.86 14.71
C ARG A 130 20.11 -2.49 15.01
N GLN A 131 19.91 -2.23 16.30
CA GLN A 131 19.31 -1.03 16.91
C GLN A 131 18.05 -0.43 16.24
N VAL A 132 16.89 -0.84 16.77
CA VAL A 132 15.75 0.06 16.92
C VAL A 132 15.70 0.46 18.40
N VAL A 133 15.94 1.74 18.68
CA VAL A 133 15.84 2.31 20.03
C VAL A 133 14.36 2.41 20.39
N TRP A 134 13.93 1.69 21.43
CA TRP A 134 12.65 1.90 22.10
C TRP A 134 12.90 2.54 23.48
N PRO A 135 12.08 3.52 23.90
CA PRO A 135 12.38 4.43 25.00
C PRO A 135 12.42 3.75 26.37
N ALA A 136 13.35 4.23 27.19
CA ALA A 136 13.64 3.76 28.53
C ALA A 136 12.50 4.08 29.50
N ARG A 137 11.56 3.15 29.70
CA ARG A 137 10.69 3.10 30.89
C ARG A 137 9.99 1.75 30.99
N ALA A 138 10.76 0.68 31.12
CA ALA A 138 10.21 -0.58 31.58
C ALA A 138 11.29 -1.43 32.26
N LEU A 139 10.99 -1.79 33.50
CA LEU A 139 11.48 -2.98 34.22
C LEU A 139 12.76 -2.81 35.03
N ASN A 140 12.53 -2.24 36.21
CA ASN A 140 13.19 -2.62 37.44
C ASN A 140 13.14 -4.16 37.63
N ALA A 141 14.33 -4.73 37.76
CA ALA A 141 14.68 -5.88 38.60
C ALA A 141 13.85 -7.19 38.50
N PHE A 142 14.33 -8.11 37.67
CA PHE A 142 14.22 -9.55 37.96
C PHE A 142 15.63 -10.13 38.16
N ARG A 143 15.96 -10.41 39.42
CA ARG A 143 17.25 -10.92 39.90
C ARG A 143 17.20 -12.46 39.92
N LEU A 144 18.08 -13.14 39.19
CA LEU A 144 18.21 -14.61 39.23
C LEU A 144 19.28 -15.05 40.26
N PRO A 145 19.13 -16.22 40.91
CA PRO A 145 20.05 -16.71 41.94
C PRO A 145 21.24 -17.50 41.35
N HIS A 146 22.42 -17.32 41.98
CA HIS A 146 23.64 -18.08 41.72
C HIS A 146 23.51 -19.56 42.12
N ARG A 147 23.97 -20.48 41.26
CA ARG A 147 24.34 -21.84 41.66
C ARG A 147 25.81 -22.15 41.37
N HIS A 148 26.49 -22.56 42.43
CA HIS A 148 27.82 -23.16 42.50
C HIS A 148 27.99 -24.39 41.59
N ARG A 149 29.19 -24.54 41.01
CA ARG A 149 29.84 -25.86 40.85
C ARG A 149 31.34 -25.77 41.15
N ARG A 150 31.78 -26.69 42.01
CA ARG A 150 33.16 -26.89 42.49
C ARG A 150 33.96 -27.71 41.47
N GLY A 151 35.24 -27.37 41.34
CA GLY A 151 36.37 -28.29 41.49
C GLY A 151 36.79 -29.13 40.29
N LEU A 152 37.96 -28.79 39.71
CA LEU A 152 38.92 -29.75 39.17
C LEU A 152 40.36 -29.28 39.51
N ARG A 153 41.17 -30.20 40.05
CA ARG A 153 42.58 -30.03 40.47
C ARG A 153 43.53 -29.90 39.25
N PRO A 154 44.70 -29.26 39.40
CA PRO A 154 45.74 -29.22 38.37
C PRO A 154 46.66 -30.46 38.39
N LEU A 155 47.16 -30.86 37.22
CA LEU A 155 48.21 -31.88 37.02
C LEU A 155 49.62 -31.25 37.11
N PRO A 156 50.66 -31.99 37.52
CA PRO A 156 52.01 -31.46 37.72
C PRO A 156 52.81 -31.33 36.41
N ARG A 157 53.72 -30.34 36.39
CA ARG A 157 54.69 -30.05 35.32
C ARG A 157 55.87 -31.01 35.40
N GLY A 158 56.33 -31.47 34.25
CA GLY A 158 57.62 -32.15 34.06
C GLY A 158 58.41 -31.48 32.91
N HIS A 159 59.72 -31.41 33.13
CA HIS A 159 60.80 -30.75 32.37
C HIS A 159 61.06 -29.28 32.71
#